data_AF-A0A7J8N2L3-F1
#
_entry.id   AF-A0A7J8N2L3-F1
#
_cell.length_a   1.000
_cell.length_b   1.000
_cell.length_c   1.000
_cell.angle_alpha   90.00
_cell.angle_beta   90.00
_cell.angle_gamma   90.00
#
_symmetry.space_group_name_H-M   'P 1'
#
loop_
_entity.id
_entity.type
_entity.pdbx_description
1 polymer ?
#
loop_
_entity_poly.entity_id
_entity_poly.type
_entity_poly.pdbx_seq_one_letter_code
_entity_poly.pdbx_strand_id
1 'polypeptide(L)'
;EVGAGESSVGIFSSLKEISLSRCDKIKKLFSADWVLSNLEEISVMYCSELEEIITESEKKRLGSNNDTIKFPFPKLRRLELTELVQLQRICSENGLEIDDEGKLSPSNSLQIIQVHPIDWWEAVEWEHPNFNIKNVVRPLLRFWKDIIEEWEW
;
A
#
# COMPACT_ATOMS: atom_id res chain seq x y z
N GLU A 1 8.91 36.35 -2.56
CA GLU A 1 8.53 35.71 -1.28
C GLU A 1 8.78 34.23 -1.41
N VAL A 2 9.48 33.64 -0.44
CA VAL A 2 9.93 32.24 -0.47
C VAL A 2 8.84 31.42 0.21
N GLY A 3 7.98 30.76 -0.56
CA GLY A 3 7.02 29.79 -0.04
C GLY A 3 7.74 28.46 0.19
N ALA A 4 8.27 28.26 1.40
CA ALA A 4 8.73 26.95 1.82
C ALA A 4 7.53 26.00 1.84
N GLY A 5 7.57 24.96 1.00
CA GLY A 5 6.66 23.84 1.11
C GLY A 5 6.86 23.20 2.47
N GLU A 6 5.92 23.42 3.38
CA GLU A 6 5.87 22.72 4.66
C GLU A 6 5.75 21.23 4.36
N SER A 7 6.87 20.54 4.51
CA SER A 7 6.96 19.09 4.43
C SER A 7 5.97 18.51 5.44
N SER A 8 4.91 17.87 4.94
CA SER A 8 3.84 17.21 5.72
C SER A 8 4.32 16.08 6.65
N VAL A 9 5.64 15.87 6.71
CA VAL A 9 6.38 14.82 7.42
C VAL A 9 6.10 14.74 8.93
N GLY A 10 5.50 15.77 9.54
CA GLY A 10 5.15 15.76 10.97
C GLY A 10 3.71 15.39 11.32
N ILE A 11 2.76 15.60 10.40
CA ILE A 11 1.33 15.74 10.76
C ILE A 11 0.70 14.39 11.14
N PHE A 12 1.15 13.31 10.51
CA PHE A 12 0.62 11.96 10.72
C PHE A 12 1.59 11.04 11.47
N SER A 13 2.55 11.63 12.19
CA SER A 13 3.56 10.88 12.95
C SER A 13 2.97 9.98 14.04
N SER A 14 1.75 10.22 14.51
CA SER A 14 1.08 9.35 15.49
C SER A 14 0.10 8.35 14.87
N LEU A 15 -0.13 8.41 13.55
CA LEU A 15 -1.09 7.57 12.86
C LEU A 15 -0.59 6.13 12.80
N LYS A 16 -1.41 5.20 13.30
CA LYS A 16 -1.11 3.76 13.41
C LYS A 16 -1.96 2.89 12.52
N GLU A 17 -3.18 3.33 12.25
CA GLU A 17 -4.16 2.56 11.51
C GLU A 17 -4.91 3.48 10.54
N ILE A 18 -5.16 2.95 9.34
CA ILE A 18 -6.05 3.57 8.36
C ILE A 18 -7.07 2.52 7.94
N SER A 19 -8.35 2.84 8.12
CA SER A 19 -9.45 2.01 7.69
C SER A 19 -10.38 2.81 6.78
N LEU A 20 -10.63 2.26 5.59
CA LEU A 20 -11.57 2.81 4.61
C LEU A 20 -12.62 1.76 4.28
N SER A 21 -13.88 2.11 4.42
CA SER A 21 -15.01 1.26 4.04
C SER A 21 -15.98 2.05 3.18
N ARG A 22 -16.37 1.50 2.01
CA ARG A 22 -17.38 2.10 1.12
C ARG A 22 -17.05 3.54 0.70
N CYS A 23 -15.76 3.84 0.50
CA CYS A 23 -15.27 5.15 0.10
C CYS A 23 -15.15 5.26 -1.43
N ASP A 24 -16.28 5.14 -2.13
CA ASP A 24 -16.29 4.89 -3.57
C ASP A 24 -15.64 5.98 -4.43
N LYS A 25 -15.62 7.23 -3.98
CA LYS A 25 -15.05 8.34 -4.78
C LYS A 25 -13.52 8.45 -4.70
N ILE A 26 -12.87 7.64 -3.87
CA ILE A 26 -11.41 7.67 -3.70
C ILE A 26 -10.80 6.81 -4.81
N LYS A 27 -10.03 7.44 -5.70
CA LYS A 27 -9.31 6.75 -6.79
C LYS A 27 -7.87 6.38 -6.43
N LYS A 28 -7.23 7.20 -5.60
CA LYS A 28 -5.82 7.11 -5.20
C LYS A 28 -5.71 7.41 -3.71
N LEU A 29 -5.06 6.54 -2.94
CA LEU A 29 -5.06 6.66 -1.48
C LEU A 29 -3.85 7.43 -0.93
N PHE A 30 -2.64 7.01 -1.27
CA PHE A 30 -1.40 7.61 -0.77
C PHE A 30 -0.48 8.03 -1.91
N SER A 31 0.26 9.11 -1.73
CA SER A 31 1.45 9.38 -2.53
C SER A 31 2.68 8.79 -1.86
N ALA A 32 3.65 8.27 -2.63
CA ALA A 32 4.90 7.74 -2.12
C ALA A 32 5.73 8.76 -1.32
N ASP A 33 5.45 10.07 -1.46
CA ASP A 33 6.06 11.12 -0.64
C ASP A 33 5.55 11.13 0.82
N TRP A 34 4.49 10.39 1.12
CA TRP A 34 3.92 10.33 2.47
C TRP A 34 4.72 9.36 3.33
N VAL A 35 5.46 9.91 4.29
CA VAL A 35 6.19 9.09 5.27
C VAL A 35 5.32 8.88 6.50
N LEU A 36 4.61 7.75 6.56
CA LEU A 36 3.78 7.36 7.71
C LEU A 36 4.57 6.38 8.59
N SER A 37 5.59 6.90 9.28
CA SER A 37 6.59 6.11 10.02
C SER A 37 6.04 5.22 11.14
N ASN A 38 4.82 5.47 11.60
CA ASN A 38 4.18 4.73 12.68
C ASN A 38 2.93 3.96 12.23
N LEU A 39 2.63 3.95 10.93
CA LEU A 39 1.52 3.20 10.39
C LEU A 39 1.83 1.70 10.47
N GLU A 40 0.94 0.97 11.14
CA GLU A 40 1.04 -0.45 11.42
C GLU A 40 -0.02 -1.25 10.63
N GLU A 41 -1.20 -0.67 10.37
CA GLU A 41 -2.30 -1.36 9.70
C GLU A 41 -3.00 -0.49 8.65
N ILE A 42 -3.30 -1.10 7.50
CA ILE A 42 -4.15 -0.53 6.43
C ILE A 42 -5.25 -1.53 6.14
N SER A 43 -6.51 -1.11 6.25
CA SER A 43 -7.69 -1.87 5.84
C SER A 43 -8.50 -1.06 4.83
N VAL A 44 -8.78 -1.62 3.67
CA VAL A 44 -9.56 -0.99 2.60
C VAL A 44 -10.59 -1.98 2.10
N MET A 45 -11.86 -1.63 2.27
CA MET A 45 -12.98 -2.50 1.99
C MET A 45 -14.04 -1.80 1.14
N TYR A 46 -14.57 -2.50 0.14
CA TYR A 46 -15.71 -2.06 -0.67
C TYR A 46 -15.54 -0.67 -1.32
N CYS A 47 -14.33 -0.30 -1.71
CA CYS A 47 -14.06 0.99 -2.36
C CYS A 47 -14.04 0.80 -3.88
N SER A 48 -15.17 1.08 -4.54
CA SER A 48 -15.40 0.63 -5.91
C SER A 48 -14.65 1.40 -7.00
N GLU A 49 -14.27 2.66 -6.81
CA GLU A 49 -13.44 3.41 -7.78
C GLU A 49 -11.95 3.49 -7.39
N LEU A 50 -11.51 2.77 -6.35
CA LEU A 50 -10.10 2.80 -5.96
C LEU A 50 -9.24 2.07 -6.99
N GLU A 51 -8.33 2.80 -7.64
CA GLU A 51 -7.47 2.31 -8.72
C GLU A 51 -6.06 1.99 -8.20
N GLU A 52 -5.54 2.81 -7.28
CA GLU A 52 -4.18 2.69 -6.74
C GLU A 52 -4.11 2.98 -5.23
N ILE A 53 -3.41 2.14 -4.47
CA ILE A 53 -3.19 2.38 -3.02
C ILE A 53 -2.03 3.36 -2.81
N ILE A 54 -0.86 3.08 -3.39
CA ILE A 54 0.33 3.93 -3.30
C ILE A 54 0.71 4.40 -4.70
N THR A 55 0.64 5.70 -4.93
CA THR A 55 0.97 6.35 -6.20
C THR A 55 2.39 6.89 -6.18
N GLU A 56 2.94 7.19 -7.36
CA GLU A 56 4.24 7.87 -7.47
C GLU A 56 4.28 9.21 -6.70
N SER A 57 5.50 9.60 -6.31
CA SER A 57 5.78 10.91 -5.73
C SER A 57 5.54 12.01 -6.76
N GLU A 58 5.03 13.16 -6.30
CA GLU A 58 4.85 14.32 -7.18
C GLU A 58 6.21 14.83 -7.69
N LYS A 59 7.26 14.68 -6.88
CA LYS A 59 8.65 15.02 -7.23
C LYS A 59 9.19 14.22 -8.42
N LYS A 60 8.90 12.92 -8.50
CA LYS A 60 9.29 12.07 -9.64
C LYS A 60 8.55 12.50 -10.90
N ARG A 61 7.26 12.84 -10.80
CA ARG A 61 6.47 13.36 -11.94
C ARG A 61 7.01 14.69 -12.49
N LEU A 62 7.66 15.49 -11.65
CA LEU A 62 8.30 16.76 -12.05
C LEU A 62 9.75 16.61 -12.54
N GLY A 63 10.25 15.38 -12.71
CA GLY A 63 11.58 15.11 -13.26
C GLY A 63 12.73 15.28 -12.26
N SER A 64 12.43 15.30 -10.95
CA SER A 64 13.46 15.30 -9.90
C SER A 64 13.90 13.87 -9.58
N ASN A 65 15.08 13.48 -10.07
CA ASN A 65 15.54 12.08 -10.11
C ASN A 65 16.30 11.60 -8.85
N ASN A 66 16.24 12.32 -7.72
CA ASN A 66 17.22 12.13 -6.66
C ASN A 66 16.77 11.33 -5.43
N ASP A 67 15.53 10.87 -5.36
CA ASP A 67 15.07 10.10 -4.20
C ASP A 67 14.77 8.66 -4.61
N THR A 68 15.62 7.72 -4.16
CA THR A 68 15.30 6.30 -4.14
C THR A 68 13.98 6.15 -3.37
N ILE A 69 12.90 5.77 -4.05
CA ILE A 69 11.59 5.57 -3.42
C ILE A 69 11.76 4.46 -2.39
N LYS A 70 11.78 4.84 -1.11
CA LYS A 70 11.73 3.91 0.01
C LYS A 70 10.28 3.58 0.28
N PHE A 71 10.03 2.36 0.72
CA PHE A 71 8.69 1.96 1.13
C PHE A 71 8.14 2.94 2.18
N PRO A 72 6.99 3.60 1.94
CA PRO A 72 6.52 4.71 2.77
C PRO A 72 6.07 4.29 4.18
N PHE A 73 5.92 2.98 4.41
CA PHE A 73 5.32 2.41 5.62
C PHE A 73 6.25 1.40 6.31
N PRO A 74 7.36 1.84 6.93
CA PRO A 74 8.38 0.95 7.48
C PRO A 74 7.87 0.03 8.61
N LYS A 75 6.79 0.41 9.28
CA LYS A 75 6.17 -0.36 10.37
C LYS A 75 4.90 -1.10 9.97
N LEU A 76 4.49 -1.07 8.70
CA LEU A 76 3.27 -1.74 8.27
C LEU A 76 3.38 -3.24 8.51
N ARG A 77 2.44 -3.80 9.27
CA ARG A 77 2.37 -5.21 9.64
C ARG A 77 1.22 -5.92 8.95
N ARG A 78 0.11 -5.21 8.75
CA ARG A 78 -1.13 -5.74 8.18
C ARG A 78 -1.63 -4.88 7.02
N LEU A 79 -1.90 -5.54 5.90
CA LEU A 79 -2.61 -4.96 4.76
C LEU A 79 -3.85 -5.81 4.49
N GLU A 80 -5.03 -5.22 4.56
CA GLU A 80 -6.31 -5.88 4.31
C GLU A 80 -7.04 -5.20 3.15
N LEU A 81 -7.41 -5.98 2.14
CA LEU A 81 -7.99 -5.49 0.89
C LEU A 81 -9.19 -6.36 0.49
N THR A 82 -10.39 -5.78 0.55
CA THR A 82 -11.64 -6.52 0.33
C THR A 82 -12.51 -5.81 -0.70
N GLU A 83 -12.98 -6.53 -1.71
CA GLU A 83 -13.98 -6.07 -2.68
C GLU A 83 -13.59 -4.75 -3.38
N LEU A 84 -12.37 -4.71 -3.93
CA LEU A 84 -11.79 -3.53 -4.59
C LEU A 84 -11.79 -3.67 -6.12
N VAL A 85 -12.98 -3.69 -6.71
CA VAL A 85 -13.21 -4.09 -8.11
C VAL A 85 -12.41 -3.31 -9.18
N GLN A 86 -12.03 -2.06 -8.92
CA GLN A 86 -11.23 -1.24 -9.85
C GLN A 86 -9.75 -1.15 -9.49
N LEU A 87 -9.30 -1.80 -8.39
CA LEU A 87 -7.91 -1.70 -7.98
C LEU A 87 -7.05 -2.45 -8.97
N GLN A 88 -6.16 -1.73 -9.63
CA GLN A 88 -5.25 -2.29 -10.62
C GLN A 88 -3.85 -2.45 -10.04
N ARG A 89 -3.43 -1.53 -9.15
CA ARG A 89 -2.08 -1.51 -8.57
C ARG A 89 -2.10 -1.21 -7.09
N ILE A 90 -1.22 -1.85 -6.33
CA ILE A 90 -1.03 -1.55 -4.91
C ILE A 90 0.08 -0.53 -4.69
N CYS A 91 1.18 -0.63 -5.45
CA CYS A 91 2.25 0.36 -5.41
C CYS A 91 2.91 0.49 -6.77
N SER A 92 3.31 1.71 -7.14
CA SER A 92 4.25 1.96 -8.22
C SER A 92 5.67 1.53 -7.81
N GLU A 93 6.53 1.16 -8.77
CA GLU A 93 7.94 0.72 -8.66
C GLU A 93 8.64 0.89 -7.29
N ASN A 94 9.31 -0.17 -6.81
CA ASN A 94 10.06 -0.23 -5.54
C ASN A 94 9.21 -0.11 -4.28
N GLY A 95 7.94 -0.47 -4.38
CA GLY A 95 6.98 -0.49 -3.28
C GLY A 95 7.26 -1.51 -2.17
N LEU A 96 8.31 -2.32 -2.24
CA LEU A 96 8.76 -3.18 -1.16
C LEU A 96 10.28 -3.26 -1.21
N GLU A 97 10.91 -3.25 -0.04
CA GLU A 97 12.35 -3.53 0.07
C GLU A 97 12.57 -5.03 -0.10
N ILE A 98 13.14 -5.41 -1.23
CA ILE A 98 13.42 -6.80 -1.62
C ILE A 98 14.93 -6.96 -1.72
N ASP A 99 15.47 -8.04 -1.16
CA ASP A 99 16.88 -8.37 -1.23
C ASP A 99 17.27 -8.91 -2.63
N ASP A 100 18.58 -9.07 -2.85
CA ASP A 100 19.11 -9.57 -4.14
C ASP A 100 18.63 -11.00 -4.45
N GLU A 101 18.15 -11.73 -3.44
CA GLU A 101 17.57 -13.06 -3.55
C GLU A 101 16.06 -13.07 -3.86
N GLY A 102 15.43 -11.89 -4.00
CA GLY A 102 14.00 -11.80 -4.30
C GLY A 102 13.10 -12.11 -3.09
N LYS A 103 13.60 -11.91 -1.87
CA LYS A 103 12.83 -12.03 -0.63
C LYS A 103 12.63 -10.66 0.01
N LEU A 104 11.63 -10.55 0.89
CA LEU A 104 11.45 -9.35 1.68
C LEU A 104 12.68 -9.12 2.55
N SER A 105 13.25 -7.92 2.46
CA SER A 105 14.35 -7.50 3.33
C SER A 105 13.96 -7.66 4.79
N PRO A 106 14.88 -8.03 5.70
CA PRO A 106 14.61 -8.12 7.14
C PRO A 106 14.08 -6.82 7.77
N SER A 107 14.29 -5.67 7.11
CA SER A 107 13.73 -4.38 7.51
C SER A 107 12.23 -4.24 7.23
N ASN A 108 11.64 -5.12 6.43
CA ASN A 108 10.23 -5.12 6.11
C ASN A 108 9.41 -5.68 7.29
N SER A 109 8.49 -4.88 7.81
CA SER A 109 7.65 -5.26 8.96
C SER A 109 6.38 -6.03 8.58
N LEU A 110 6.10 -6.21 7.28
CA LEU A 110 4.85 -6.76 6.78
C LEU A 110 4.75 -8.24 7.15
N GLN A 111 3.69 -8.59 7.85
CA GLN A 111 3.47 -9.93 8.40
C GLN A 111 2.29 -10.62 7.71
N ILE A 112 1.25 -9.86 7.38
CA ILE A 112 -0.01 -10.40 6.86
C ILE A 112 -0.52 -9.51 5.73
N ILE A 113 -0.89 -10.14 4.62
CA ILE A 113 -1.70 -9.54 3.57
C ILE A 113 -3.00 -10.34 3.49
N GLN A 114 -4.11 -9.72 3.87
CA GLN A 114 -5.44 -10.29 3.81
C GLN A 114 -6.15 -9.78 2.56
N VAL A 115 -6.68 -10.70 1.74
CA VAL A 115 -7.35 -10.32 0.49
C VAL A 115 -8.64 -11.08 0.26
N HIS A 116 -9.63 -10.39 -0.28
CA HIS A 116 -10.90 -10.95 -0.73
C HIS A 116 -11.51 -10.12 -1.87
N PRO A 117 -12.14 -10.73 -2.89
CA PRO A 117 -12.15 -12.16 -3.18
C PRO A 117 -10.78 -12.65 -3.71
N ILE A 118 -10.52 -13.96 -3.64
CA ILE A 118 -9.25 -14.55 -4.12
C ILE A 118 -9.03 -14.29 -5.63
N ASP A 119 -10.10 -14.35 -6.41
CA ASP A 119 -10.03 -14.16 -7.87
C ASP A 119 -9.60 -12.74 -8.23
N TRP A 120 -9.98 -11.75 -7.41
CA TRP A 120 -9.52 -10.38 -7.57
C TRP A 120 -8.01 -10.26 -7.35
N TRP A 121 -7.47 -10.92 -6.33
CA TRP A 121 -6.03 -10.87 -6.04
C TRP A 121 -5.19 -11.42 -7.21
N GLU A 122 -5.69 -12.46 -7.88
CA GLU A 122 -5.03 -13.00 -9.07
C GLU A 122 -5.06 -12.03 -10.25
N ALA A 123 -6.05 -11.15 -10.34
CA ALA A 123 -6.18 -10.14 -11.39
C ALA A 123 -5.35 -8.86 -11.17
N VAL A 124 -5.09 -8.46 -9.92
CA VAL A 124 -4.31 -7.23 -9.62
C VAL A 124 -2.87 -7.33 -10.11
N GLU A 125 -2.36 -6.29 -10.75
CA GLU A 125 -0.96 -6.24 -11.19
C GLU A 125 -0.06 -5.68 -10.06
N TRP A 126 1.03 -6.40 -9.76
CA TRP A 126 2.09 -5.91 -8.88
C TRP A 126 3.38 -5.83 -9.69
N GLU A 127 3.64 -4.65 -10.24
CA GLU A 127 4.80 -4.41 -11.08
C GLU A 127 6.05 -4.16 -10.22
N HIS A 128 7.13 -4.88 -10.52
CA HIS A 128 8.47 -4.57 -10.03
C HIS A 128 9.47 -4.89 -11.15
N PRO A 129 10.47 -4.03 -11.40
CA PRO A 129 11.34 -4.15 -12.57
C PRO A 129 12.07 -5.49 -12.65
N ASN A 130 12.36 -6.09 -11.49
CA ASN A 130 13.22 -7.28 -11.40
C ASN A 130 12.55 -8.52 -10.78
N PHE A 131 11.37 -8.40 -10.15
CA PHE A 131 10.81 -9.48 -9.32
C PHE A 131 9.30 -9.64 -9.49
N ASN A 132 8.81 -10.87 -9.37
CA ASN A 132 7.38 -11.13 -9.29
C ASN A 132 6.91 -10.96 -7.84
N ILE A 133 6.32 -9.80 -7.52
CA ILE A 133 6.00 -9.47 -6.12
C ILE A 133 4.97 -10.41 -5.53
N LYS A 134 4.01 -10.91 -6.33
CA LYS A 134 3.03 -11.89 -5.83
C LYS A 134 3.72 -13.13 -5.25
N ASN A 135 4.81 -13.58 -5.85
CA ASN A 135 5.61 -14.68 -5.31
C ASN A 135 6.36 -14.29 -4.04
N VAL A 136 6.91 -13.08 -4.00
CA VAL A 136 7.63 -12.55 -2.82
C VAL A 136 6.72 -12.46 -1.60
N VAL A 137 5.51 -11.94 -1.76
CA VAL A 137 4.55 -11.74 -0.66
C VAL A 137 3.65 -12.95 -0.42
N ARG A 138 3.73 -13.99 -1.25
CA ARG A 138 2.94 -15.22 -1.12
C ARG A 138 2.94 -15.83 0.29
N PRO A 139 4.08 -15.89 1.03
CA PRO A 139 4.09 -16.43 2.39
C PRO A 139 3.26 -15.61 3.39
N LEU A 140 3.06 -14.32 3.12
CA LEU A 140 2.28 -13.40 3.96
C LEU A 140 0.79 -13.41 3.61
N LEU A 141 0.42 -13.94 2.44
CA LEU A 141 -0.93 -13.91 1.93
C LEU A 141 -1.86 -14.82 2.76
N ARG A 142 -3.02 -14.29 3.14
CA ARG A 142 -4.09 -14.96 3.86
C ARG A 142 -5.41 -14.66 3.14
N PHE A 143 -6.10 -15.70 2.73
CA PHE A 143 -7.42 -15.56 2.12
C PHE A 143 -8.49 -15.66 3.21
N TRP A 144 -9.41 -14.71 3.24
CA TRP A 144 -10.59 -14.84 4.12
C TRP A 144 -11.50 -15.96 3.58
N LYS A 145 -11.84 -16.91 4.45
CA LYS A 145 -13.09 -17.66 4.32
C LYS A 145 -14.13 -16.87 5.11
N ASP A 146 -15.04 -16.22 4.38
CA ASP A 146 -16.34 -15.74 4.85
C ASP A 146 -16.41 -15.30 6.32
N ILE A 147 -15.75 -14.21 6.67
CA ILE A 147 -16.13 -13.44 7.86
C ILE A 147 -16.68 -12.12 7.34
N ILE A 148 -17.97 -12.10 7.04
CA ILE A 148 -18.74 -10.85 6.91
C ILE A 148 -19.44 -10.52 8.25
N GLU A 149 -19.26 -11.32 9.31
CA GLU A 149 -20.10 -11.19 10.52
C GLU A 149 -19.51 -10.36 11.69
N GLU A 150 -18.32 -9.75 11.61
CA GLU A 150 -17.76 -9.04 12.79
C GLU A 150 -17.60 -7.52 12.69
N TRP A 151 -18.03 -6.88 11.59
CA TRP A 151 -18.04 -5.42 11.50
C TRP A 151 -19.37 -4.86 10.96
N GLU A 152 -20.50 -5.34 11.50
CA GLU A 152 -21.73 -4.55 11.55
C GLU A 152 -21.74 -3.75 12.86
N TRP A 153 -21.41 -2.46 12.79
CA TRP A 153 -21.72 -1.47 13.85
C TRP A 153 -23.03 -0.75 13.51
#